data_AF-A0A8J6XHR6-F1
#
_entry.id   AF-A0A8J6XHR6-F1
#
_cell.length_a   1.000
_cell.length_b   1.000
_cell.length_c   1.000
_cell.angle_alpha   90.00
_cell.angle_beta   90.00
_cell.angle_gamma   90.00
#
_symmetry.space_group_name_H-M   'P 1'
#
loop_
_entity.id
_entity.type
_entity.pdbx_description
1 polymer ?
#
loop_
_entity_poly.entity_id
_entity_poly.type
_entity_poly.pdbx_seq_one_letter_code
_entity_poly.pdbx_strand_id
1 'polypeptide(L)' 'MLDWWEKNFATCELGDKRLNERAMSIGRALSQGFGKALSEIFSSATVLKRAYEFLPIRK' A
#
# COMPACT_ATOMS: atom_id res chain seq x y z
N MET A 1 20.76 0.28 1.34
CA MET A 1 20.05 1.54 1.01
C MET A 1 18.58 1.20 1.08
N LEU A 2 17.80 1.74 2.04
CA LEU A 2 16.37 1.38 2.17
C LEU A 2 15.64 1.75 0.89
N ASP A 3 14.83 0.84 0.37
CA ASP A 3 14.03 1.06 -0.83
C ASP A 3 13.09 2.26 -0.62
N TRP A 4 12.78 3.00 -1.68
CA TRP A 4 11.90 4.18 -1.60
C TRP A 4 10.59 3.89 -0.87
N TRP A 5 9.96 2.74 -1.14
CA TRP A 5 8.71 2.36 -0.50
C TRP A 5 8.88 2.10 1.01
N GLU A 6 10.01 1.55 1.43
CA GLU A 6 10.27 1.28 2.85
C GLU A 6 10.35 2.59 3.64
N LYS A 7 11.00 3.62 3.09
CA LYS A 7 11.08 4.95 3.73
C LYS A 7 9.72 5.65 3.86
N ASN A 8 8.81 5.43 2.90
CA ASN A 8 7.52 6.10 2.86
C ASN A 8 6.43 5.35 3.63
N PHE A 9 6.48 4.03 3.68
CA PHE A 9 5.40 3.21 4.25
C PHE A 9 5.78 2.51 5.57
N ALA A 10 7.06 2.22 5.85
CA ALA A 10 7.46 1.59 7.11
C ALA A 10 7.49 2.56 8.30
N THR A 11 7.56 3.86 8.02
CA THR A 11 7.56 4.95 9.01
C THR A 11 6.16 5.54 9.25
N CYS A 12 5.13 4.98 8.62
CA CYS A 12 3.75 5.41 8.84
C CYS A 12 3.33 5.12 10.29
N GLU A 13 2.97 6.17 11.04
CA GLU A 13 2.43 6.09 12.38
C GLU A 13 0.91 6.31 12.36
N LEU A 14 0.16 5.34 11.83
CA LEU A 14 -1.30 5.45 11.69
C LEU A 14 -2.07 5.20 13.01
N GLY A 15 -1.37 5.15 14.15
CA GLY A 15 -1.94 4.86 15.47
C GLY A 15 -2.43 3.43 15.67
N ASP A 16 -2.36 2.57 14.65
CA ASP A 16 -2.76 1.16 14.70
C ASP A 16 -1.72 0.29 13.98
N LYS A 17 -1.21 -0.73 14.69
CA LYS A 17 -0.17 -1.65 14.17
C LYS A 17 -0.61 -2.37 12.90
N ARG A 18 -1.87 -2.80 12.81
CA ARG A 18 -2.42 -3.53 11.66
C ARG A 18 -2.56 -2.60 10.44
N LEU A 19 -2.86 -1.32 10.67
CA LEU A 19 -2.86 -0.31 9.61
C LEU A 19 -1.44 -0.04 9.11
N ASN A 20 -0.45 0.03 9.99
CA ASN A 20 0.96 0.21 9.61
C ASN A 20 1.48 -0.97 8.79
N GLU A 21 1.22 -2.20 9.23
CA GLU A 21 1.57 -3.42 8.49
C GLU A 21 0.91 -3.46 7.09
N ARG A 22 -0.33 -2.99 7.00
CA ARG A 22 -1.05 -2.88 5.73
C ARG A 22 -0.45 -1.82 4.82
N ALA A 23 -0.09 -0.65 5.35
CA ALA A 23 0.62 0.41 4.63
C ALA A 23 1.89 -0.14 3.96
N MET A 24 2.67 -0.88 4.76
CA MET A 24 3.92 -1.49 4.35
C MET A 24 3.72 -2.53 3.24
N SER A 25 2.73 -3.42 3.40
CA SER A 25 2.39 -4.42 2.38
C SER A 25 1.90 -3.81 1.07
N ILE A 26 1.05 -2.78 1.13
CA ILE A 26 0.55 -2.07 -0.05
C ILE A 26 1.71 -1.34 -0.74
N GLY A 27 2.53 -0.58 0.00
CA GLY A 27 3.66 0.16 -0.53
C GLY A 27 4.67 -0.70 -1.27
N ARG A 28 4.96 -1.89 -0.73
CA ARG A 28 5.82 -2.89 -1.38
C ARG A 28 5.24 -3.39 -2.70
N ALA A 29 3.95 -3.72 -2.72
CA ALA A 29 3.29 -4.21 -3.92
C ALA A 29 3.24 -3.13 -5.02
N LEU A 30 2.98 -1.88 -4.63
CA LEU A 30 2.98 -0.73 -5.54
C LEU A 30 4.35 -0.47 -6.16
N SER A 31 5.44 -0.61 -5.39
CA SER A 31 6.79 -0.41 -5.92
C SER A 31 7.19 -1.47 -6.94
N GLN A 32 6.77 -2.72 -6.73
CA GLN A 32 6.97 -3.82 -7.67
C GLN A 32 6.09 -3.71 -8.92
N GLY A 33 4.91 -3.11 -8.79
CA GLY A 33 3.93 -2.94 -9.84
C GLY A 33 3.92 -1.55 -10.47
N PHE A 34 5.01 -0.78 -10.38
CA PHE A 34 5.02 0.61 -10.82
C PHE A 34 4.54 0.75 -12.28
N GLY A 35 3.60 1.68 -12.51
CA GLY A 35 3.00 1.91 -13.83
C GLY A 35 1.86 0.95 -14.22
N LYS A 36 1.55 -0.05 -13.40
CA LYS A 36 0.43 -0.98 -13.61
C LYS A 36 -0.83 -0.53 -12.88
N ALA A 37 -1.99 -0.99 -13.35
CA ALA A 37 -3.25 -0.75 -12.66
C ALA A 37 -3.30 -1.51 -11.33
N LEU A 38 -4.01 -0.98 -10.33
CA LEU A 38 -4.16 -1.63 -9.03
C LEU A 38 -4.75 -3.05 -9.14
N SER A 39 -5.66 -3.28 -10.09
CA SER A 39 -6.22 -4.60 -10.38
C SER A 39 -5.21 -5.60 -10.95
N GLU A 40 -4.13 -5.12 -11.56
CA GLU A 40 -3.03 -5.96 -12.05
C GLU A 40 -2.01 -6.27 -10.94
N ILE A 41 -1.90 -5.38 -9.95
CA ILE A 41 -1.02 -5.55 -8.78
C ILE A 41 -1.67 -6.44 -7.72
N PHE A 42 -2.98 -6.26 -7.48
CA PHE A 42 -3.74 -6.97 -6.46
C PHE A 42 -4.82 -7.85 -7.11
N SER A 43 -4.52 -9.15 -7.25
CA SER A 43 -5.42 -10.14 -7.87
C SER A 43 -6.61 -10.55 -6.99
N SER A 44 -6.51 -10.35 -5.66
CA SER A 44 -7.60 -10.63 -4.73
C SER A 44 -8.54 -9.43 -4.60
N ALA A 45 -9.83 -9.62 -4.84
CA ALA A 45 -10.84 -8.58 -4.69
C ALA A 45 -10.84 -7.94 -3.29
N THR A 46 -10.57 -8.72 -2.24
CA THR A 46 -10.48 -8.21 -0.87
C THR A 46 -9.26 -7.30 -0.66
N VAL A 47 -8.11 -7.68 -1.21
CA VAL A 47 -6.88 -6.89 -1.09
C VAL A 47 -6.98 -5.63 -1.94
N LEU A 48 -7.54 -5.75 -3.15
CA LEU A 48 -7.80 -4.62 -4.05
C LEU A 48 -8.72 -3.58 -3.41
N LYS A 49 -9.86 -4.00 -2.85
CA LYS A 49 -10.78 -3.10 -2.13
C LYS A 49 -10.08 -2.37 -0.98
N ARG A 50 -9.30 -3.11 -0.18
CA ARG A 50 -8.54 -2.53 0.94
C ARG A 50 -7.46 -1.56 0.47
N ALA A 51 -6.81 -1.82 -0.66
CA ALA A 51 -5.84 -0.89 -1.23
C ALA A 51 -6.52 0.42 -1.66
N TYR A 52 -7.71 0.35 -2.25
CA TYR A 52 -8.53 1.53 -2.54
C TYR A 52 -8.98 2.28 -1.29
N GLU A 53 -9.45 1.58 -0.25
CA GLU A 53 -9.84 2.19 1.03
C GLU A 53 -8.66 2.87 1.75
N PHE A 54 -7.44 2.38 1.51
CA PHE A 54 -6.22 2.88 2.14
C PHE A 54 -5.66 4.13 1.46
N LEU A 55 -5.91 4.29 0.15
CA LEU A 55 -5.54 5.50 -0.57
C LEU A 55 -6.56 6.61 -0.24
N PRO A 56 -6.12 7.84 0.02
CA PRO A 56 -7.06 8.94 0.24
C PRO A 56 -7.89 9.16 -1.03
N ILE A 57 -9.17 8.83 -0.97
CA ILE A 57 -10.15 9.35 -1.92
C ILE A 57 -10.19 10.85 -1.64
N ARG A 58 -9.58 11.66 -2.51
CA ARG A 58 -9.78 13.10 -2.48
C ARG A 58 -11.30 13.34 -2.53
N LYS A 59 -11.87 13.84 -1.44
CA LYS A 59 -13.21 14.43 -1.45
C LYS A 59 -13.15 15.75 -2.18
#